data_AF-A0A3A0DHQ1-F1
#
_entry.id   AF-A0A3A0DHQ1-F1
#
_cell.length_a   1.000
_cell.length_b   1.000
_cell.length_c   1.000
_cell.angle_alpha   90.00
_cell.angle_beta   90.00
_cell.angle_gamma   90.00
#
_symmetry.space_group_name_H-M   'P 1'
#
loop_
_entity.id
_entity.type
_entity.pdbx_description
1 polymer ?
#
loop_
_entity_poly.entity_id
_entity_poly.type
_entity_poly.pdbx_seq_one_letter_code
_entity_poly.pdbx_strand_id
1 'polypeptide(L)'
;MKSLTLTALILACGVRNDPREIADAFCYRYLIELNQAGALEISNGLAADKLRKEIESLKGSARAFEDGEREFHSLKPFIDFSLKARTDNDAEHVAFAYHITIEPRQGSGKMHREILVNTTRTEGRWLVSNYTFEQ
;
A
#
# COMPACT_ATOMS: atom_id res chain seq x y z
N MET A 1 30.70 20.06 38.67
CA MET A 1 30.28 18.81 38.00
C MET A 1 29.30 19.19 36.90
N LYS A 2 29.72 19.15 35.63
CA LYS A 2 28.87 19.54 34.48
C LYS A 2 28.16 18.29 33.97
N SER A 3 26.86 18.21 34.18
CA SER A 3 26.03 17.11 33.68
C SER A 3 25.80 17.31 32.18
N LEU A 4 26.39 16.45 31.35
CA LEU A 4 26.10 16.38 29.92
C LEU A 4 24.80 15.59 29.73
N THR A 5 23.69 16.29 29.48
CA THR A 5 22.45 15.64 29.04
C THR A 5 22.57 15.38 27.55
N LEU A 6 22.99 14.17 27.18
CA LEU A 6 23.02 13.69 25.81
C LEU A 6 21.60 13.25 25.43
N THR A 7 20.80 14.16 24.87
CA THR A 7 19.49 13.83 24.30
C THR A 7 19.70 13.02 23.04
N ALA A 8 19.52 11.70 23.14
CA ALA A 8 19.53 10.79 22.01
C ALA A 8 18.34 11.11 21.09
N LEU A 9 18.64 11.77 19.96
CA LEU A 9 17.69 11.94 18.85
C LEU A 9 17.55 10.57 18.18
N ILE A 10 16.50 9.83 18.55
CA ILE A 10 16.11 8.61 17.87
C ILE A 10 15.53 9.03 16.52
N LEU A 11 16.38 9.13 15.50
CA LEU A 11 15.96 9.17 14.11
C LEU A 11 15.35 7.80 13.78
N ALA A 12 14.07 7.64 14.11
CA ALA A 12 13.28 6.54 13.60
C ALA A 12 13.30 6.64 12.07
N CYS A 13 14.01 5.71 11.42
CA CYS A 13 13.87 5.43 9.99
C CYS A 13 12.49 4.82 9.72
N GLY A 14 11.44 5.56 10.02
CA GLY A 14 10.10 5.33 9.47
C GLY A 14 10.05 5.91 8.06
N VAL A 15 9.06 5.44 7.28
CA VAL A 15 8.63 6.10 6.03
C VAL A 15 8.60 7.61 6.30
N ARG A 16 9.27 8.42 5.47
CA ARG A 16 9.23 9.87 5.69
C ARG A 16 7.79 10.28 5.56
N ASN A 17 7.39 11.23 6.39
CA ASN A 17 6.02 11.69 6.46
C ASN A 17 5.69 12.60 5.26
N ASP A 18 5.67 11.98 4.07
CA ASP A 18 5.41 12.56 2.76
C ASP A 18 4.26 11.76 2.10
N PRO A 19 3.29 12.45 1.46
CA PRO A 19 2.13 11.80 0.89
C PRO A 19 2.49 10.80 -0.21
N ARG A 20 3.55 11.06 -0.98
CA ARG A 20 3.97 10.17 -2.06
C ARG A 20 4.60 8.91 -1.51
N GLU A 21 5.48 9.02 -0.52
CA GLU A 21 6.09 7.85 0.11
C GLU A 21 5.04 6.93 0.76
N ILE A 22 3.99 7.51 1.36
CA ILE A 22 2.88 6.74 1.92
C ILE A 22 2.06 6.04 0.82
N ALA A 23 1.79 6.71 -0.30
CA ALA A 23 1.09 6.10 -1.43
C ALA A 23 1.91 4.98 -2.10
N ASP A 24 3.22 5.17 -2.29
CA ASP A 24 4.12 4.15 -2.82
C ASP A 24 4.20 2.94 -1.87
N ALA A 25 4.33 3.18 -0.56
CA ALA A 25 4.34 2.13 0.45
C ALA A 25 3.02 1.34 0.47
N PHE A 26 1.88 2.01 0.27
CA PHE A 26 0.59 1.36 0.13
C PHE A 26 0.53 0.48 -1.10
N CYS A 27 0.90 0.99 -2.28
CA CYS A 27 0.93 0.19 -3.51
C CYS A 27 1.86 -1.01 -3.38
N TYR A 28 3.04 -0.84 -2.77
CA TYR A 28 3.98 -1.93 -2.54
C TYR A 28 3.38 -3.01 -1.63
N ARG A 29 2.88 -2.65 -0.45
CA ARG A 29 2.28 -3.61 0.49
C ARG A 29 1.06 -4.29 -0.11
N TYR A 30 0.18 -3.52 -0.76
CA TYR A 30 -1.09 -4.03 -1.28
C TYR A 30 -0.92 -4.87 -2.55
N LEU A 31 -0.17 -4.38 -3.55
CA LEU A 31 -0.05 -5.01 -4.87
C LEU A 31 1.11 -5.99 -4.94
N ILE A 32 2.29 -5.62 -4.42
CA ILE A 32 3.51 -6.40 -4.58
C ILE A 32 3.63 -7.45 -3.50
N GLU A 33 3.51 -7.07 -2.23
CA GLU A 33 3.60 -8.04 -1.13
C GLU A 33 2.32 -8.89 -1.01
N LEU A 34 1.18 -8.38 -1.50
CA LEU A 34 -0.15 -8.95 -1.24
C LEU A 34 -0.42 -9.03 0.27
N ASN A 35 -0.03 -7.97 0.99
CA ASN A 35 -0.08 -7.81 2.43
C ASN A 35 -1.12 -6.74 2.81
N GLN A 36 -2.39 -7.12 2.78
CA GLN A 36 -3.52 -6.24 3.13
C GLN A 36 -3.41 -5.73 4.58
N ALA A 37 -2.92 -6.55 5.51
CA ALA A 37 -2.75 -6.15 6.91
C ALA A 37 -1.70 -5.05 7.05
N GLY A 38 -0.56 -5.16 6.36
CA GLY A 38 0.44 -4.11 6.30
C GLY A 38 -0.09 -2.85 5.62
N ALA A 39 -0.84 -2.97 4.51
CA ALA A 39 -1.46 -1.81 3.87
C ALA A 39 -2.46 -1.09 4.80
N LEU A 40 -3.13 -1.84 5.68
CA LEU A 40 -4.08 -1.30 6.64
C LEU A 40 -3.41 -0.41 7.69
N GLU A 41 -2.18 -0.71 8.11
CA GLU A 41 -1.42 0.07 9.12
C GLU A 41 -1.17 1.53 8.69
N ILE A 42 -1.14 1.79 7.38
CA ILE A 42 -0.91 3.13 6.79
C ILE A 42 -2.17 3.70 6.15
N SER A 43 -3.33 3.11 6.43
CA SER A 43 -4.63 3.51 5.90
C SER A 43 -5.54 4.05 6.99
N ASN A 44 -6.40 5.00 6.63
CA ASN A 44 -7.51 5.48 7.47
C ASN A 44 -8.80 5.57 6.64
N GLY A 45 -9.88 6.02 7.29
CA GLY A 45 -11.17 6.27 6.64
C GLY A 45 -11.65 5.10 5.76
N LEU A 46 -12.03 5.43 4.52
CA LEU A 46 -12.61 4.48 3.59
C LEU A 46 -11.61 3.41 3.12
N ALA A 47 -10.33 3.74 2.97
CA ALA A 47 -9.30 2.76 2.65
C ALA A 47 -9.18 1.68 3.73
N ALA A 48 -9.15 2.09 5.00
CA ALA A 48 -9.10 1.15 6.11
C ALA A 48 -10.33 0.23 6.16
N ASP A 49 -11.52 0.78 5.90
CA ASP A 49 -12.75 -0.01 5.87
C ASP A 49 -12.80 -1.02 4.71
N LYS A 50 -12.32 -0.61 3.53
CA LYS A 50 -12.18 -1.51 2.37
C LYS A 50 -11.23 -2.67 2.68
N LEU A 51 -10.06 -2.37 3.24
CA LEU A 51 -9.07 -3.38 3.59
C LEU A 51 -9.56 -4.33 4.69
N ARG A 52 -10.25 -3.83 5.72
CA ARG A 52 -10.82 -4.71 6.77
C ARG A 52 -11.85 -5.68 6.19
N LYS A 53 -12.72 -5.21 5.28
CA LYS A 53 -13.69 -6.07 4.59
C LYS A 53 -12.99 -7.09 3.70
N GLU A 54 -11.96 -6.68 2.97
CA GLU A 54 -11.16 -7.58 2.12
C GLU A 54 -10.47 -8.66 2.97
N ILE A 55 -9.79 -8.28 4.05
CA ILE A 55 -9.13 -9.20 4.99
C ILE A 55 -10.15 -10.20 5.55
N GLU A 56 -11.34 -9.74 5.95
CA GLU A 56 -12.37 -10.63 6.48
C GLU A 56 -12.88 -11.62 5.41
N SER A 57 -13.09 -11.16 4.18
CA SER A 57 -13.46 -12.02 3.05
C SER A 57 -12.39 -13.08 2.74
N LEU A 58 -11.11 -12.69 2.86
CA LEU A 58 -9.97 -13.59 2.63
C LEU A 58 -9.84 -14.68 3.71
N LYS A 59 -10.32 -14.46 4.94
CA LYS A 59 -10.34 -15.51 5.98
C LYS A 59 -11.27 -16.67 5.64
N GLY A 60 -12.41 -16.40 5.00
CA GLY A 60 -13.36 -17.43 4.54
C GLY A 60 -12.94 -18.13 3.26
N SER A 61 -12.04 -17.51 2.50
CA SER A 61 -11.44 -18.05 1.27
C SER A 61 -9.98 -18.42 1.50
N ALA A 62 -9.69 -18.97 2.69
CA ALA A 62 -8.38 -19.47 3.07
C ALA A 62 -7.74 -20.09 1.83
N ARG A 63 -6.65 -19.45 1.39
CA ARG A 63 -5.79 -19.88 0.29
C ARG A 63 -5.26 -21.26 0.66
N ALA A 64 -6.12 -22.28 0.56
CA ALA A 64 -5.80 -23.67 0.76
C ALA A 64 -5.14 -24.13 -0.53
N PHE A 65 -3.95 -23.60 -0.75
CA PHE A 65 -2.98 -24.24 -1.62
C PHE A 65 -2.61 -25.55 -0.92
N GLU A 66 -2.63 -26.67 -1.66
CA GLU A 66 -2.30 -27.99 -1.10
C GLU A 66 -0.91 -27.96 -0.45
N ASP A 67 0.01 -27.15 -1.00
CA ASP A 67 1.38 -26.96 -0.52
C ASP A 67 1.61 -25.64 0.25
N GLY A 68 0.55 -24.92 0.62
CA GLY A 68 0.62 -23.68 1.41
C GLY A 68 1.41 -22.55 0.74
N GLU A 69 2.32 -21.90 1.49
CA GLU A 69 3.11 -20.74 1.04
C GLU A 69 3.94 -21.01 -0.23
N ARG A 70 4.42 -22.25 -0.43
CA ARG A 70 5.29 -22.58 -1.57
C ARG A 70 4.55 -22.50 -2.90
N GLU A 71 3.33 -23.05 -2.94
CA GLU A 71 2.48 -23.02 -4.12
C GLU A 71 1.90 -21.61 -4.33
N PHE A 72 1.57 -20.88 -3.25
CA PHE A 72 1.22 -19.47 -3.37
C PHE A 72 2.33 -18.66 -4.07
N HIS A 73 3.59 -18.83 -3.66
CA HIS A 73 4.72 -18.14 -4.26
C HIS A 73 4.99 -18.56 -5.72
N SER A 74 4.72 -19.81 -6.10
CA SER A 74 4.91 -20.28 -7.47
C SER A 74 3.83 -19.77 -8.43
N LEU A 75 2.61 -19.54 -7.94
CA LEU A 75 1.48 -19.05 -8.71
C LEU A 75 1.33 -17.52 -8.69
N LYS A 76 1.97 -16.83 -7.74
CA LYS A 76 1.90 -15.37 -7.59
C LYS A 76 2.36 -14.65 -8.89
N PRO A 77 1.50 -13.83 -9.51
CA PRO A 77 1.87 -13.09 -10.72
C PRO A 77 3.00 -12.09 -10.42
N PHE A 78 3.76 -11.74 -11.44
CA PHE A 78 4.63 -10.57 -11.35
C PHE A 78 3.76 -9.33 -11.44
N ILE A 79 3.88 -8.45 -10.46
CA ILE A 79 3.17 -7.17 -10.44
C ILE A 79 4.23 -6.09 -10.37
N ASP A 80 4.04 -5.02 -11.12
CA ASP A 80 4.83 -3.80 -11.05
C ASP A 80 3.90 -2.59 -11.14
N PHE A 81 4.34 -1.45 -10.60
CA PHE A 81 3.58 -0.21 -10.68
C PHE A 81 4.48 1.01 -10.91
N SER A 82 3.96 2.01 -11.62
CA SER A 82 4.64 3.28 -11.86
C SER A 82 3.70 4.46 -11.68
N LEU A 83 4.22 5.58 -11.18
CA LEU A 83 3.40 6.79 -11.03
C LEU A 83 3.07 7.36 -12.41
N LYS A 84 1.78 7.61 -12.64
CA LYS A 84 1.26 8.31 -13.81
C LYS A 84 1.00 9.79 -13.53
N ALA A 85 0.37 10.11 -12.40
CA ALA A 85 0.01 11.49 -12.08
C ALA A 85 -0.06 11.75 -10.57
N ARG A 86 0.17 13.02 -10.21
CA ARG A 86 -0.08 13.59 -8.88
C ARG A 86 -1.09 14.73 -9.00
N THR A 87 -2.03 14.80 -8.07
CA THR A 87 -3.00 15.90 -7.97
C THR A 87 -3.08 16.37 -6.53
N ASP A 88 -2.60 17.59 -6.28
CA ASP A 88 -2.71 18.26 -4.99
C ASP A 88 -4.08 18.95 -4.91
N ASN A 89 -5.00 18.39 -4.12
CA ASN A 89 -6.33 18.98 -3.93
C ASN A 89 -6.24 20.17 -2.95
N ASP A 90 -5.50 19.99 -1.85
CA ASP A 90 -5.15 21.01 -0.88
C ASP A 90 -3.88 20.59 -0.07
N ALA A 91 -3.54 21.35 0.97
CA ALA A 91 -2.35 21.13 1.80
C ALA A 91 -2.40 19.82 2.62
N GLU A 92 -3.58 19.24 2.80
CA GLU A 92 -3.85 18.04 3.58
C GLU A 92 -4.37 16.88 2.73
N HIS A 93 -4.59 17.07 1.43
CA HIS A 93 -5.15 16.06 0.51
C HIS A 93 -4.40 16.00 -0.81
N VAL A 94 -3.78 14.85 -1.08
CA VAL A 94 -3.04 14.59 -2.34
C VAL A 94 -3.46 13.25 -2.91
N ALA A 95 -3.75 13.22 -4.21
CA ALA A 95 -4.08 12.02 -4.95
C ALA A 95 -2.95 11.61 -5.92
N PHE A 96 -2.79 10.31 -6.11
CA PHE A 96 -1.78 9.71 -6.98
C PHE A 96 -2.43 8.65 -7.86
N ALA A 97 -2.27 8.78 -9.17
CA ALA A 97 -2.65 7.75 -10.12
C ALA A 97 -1.42 6.90 -10.45
N TYR A 98 -1.56 5.58 -10.36
CA TYR A 98 -0.52 4.63 -10.73
C TYR A 98 -1.00 3.72 -11.86
N HIS A 99 -0.10 3.45 -12.80
CA HIS A 99 -0.24 2.38 -13.77
C HIS A 99 0.29 1.08 -13.17
N ILE A 100 -0.47 0.00 -13.28
CA ILE A 100 -0.14 -1.33 -12.77
C ILE A 100 0.03 -2.27 -13.95
N THR A 101 1.12 -3.03 -13.96
CA THR A 101 1.32 -4.14 -14.89
C THR A 101 1.28 -5.45 -14.12
N ILE A 102 0.47 -6.39 -14.59
CA ILE A 102 0.31 -7.72 -14.01
C ILE A 102 0.66 -8.74 -15.09
N GLU A 103 1.65 -9.57 -14.81
CA GLU A 103 2.11 -10.65 -15.69
C GLU A 103 1.90 -11.99 -14.99
N PRO A 104 0.95 -12.82 -15.48
CA PRO A 104 0.73 -14.16 -14.97
C PRO A 104 2.00 -15.01 -15.07
N ARG A 105 2.25 -15.86 -14.06
CA ARG A 105 3.35 -16.85 -14.11
C ARG A 105 3.11 -17.93 -15.16
N GLN A 106 1.83 -18.26 -15.39
CA GLN A 106 1.38 -19.23 -16.36
C GLN A 106 0.25 -18.62 -17.19
N GLY A 107 0.25 -18.89 -18.50
CA GLY A 107 -0.67 -18.29 -19.46
C GLY A 107 -0.06 -17.12 -20.24
N SER A 108 -0.76 -16.68 -21.28
CA SER A 108 -0.35 -15.55 -22.12
C SER A 108 -1.22 -14.33 -21.83
N GLY A 109 -0.58 -13.16 -21.69
CA GLY A 109 -1.26 -11.87 -21.63
C GLY A 109 -0.82 -11.02 -20.45
N LYS A 110 -0.27 -9.84 -20.73
CA LYS A 110 -0.06 -8.81 -19.71
C LYS A 110 -1.39 -8.09 -19.50
N MET A 111 -1.75 -7.87 -18.25
CA MET A 111 -2.88 -7.02 -17.89
C MET A 111 -2.36 -5.69 -17.38
N HIS A 112 -3.04 -4.62 -17.79
CA HIS A 112 -2.81 -3.28 -17.29
C HIS A 112 -4.04 -2.80 -16.54
N ARG A 113 -3.82 -2.12 -15.42
CA ARG A 113 -4.86 -1.47 -14.64
C ARG A 113 -4.36 -0.13 -14.12
N GLU A 114 -5.26 0.73 -13.72
CA GLU A 114 -4.92 1.95 -13.00
C GLU A 114 -5.51 1.91 -11.59
N ILE A 115 -4.79 2.50 -10.65
CA ILE A 115 -5.27 2.74 -9.29
C ILE A 115 -5.09 4.21 -8.94
N LEU A 116 -6.15 4.82 -8.42
CA LEU A 116 -6.12 6.13 -7.80
C LEU A 116 -6.01 5.95 -6.28
N VAL A 117 -4.93 6.46 -5.70
CA VAL A 117 -4.66 6.43 -4.25
C VAL A 117 -4.78 7.85 -3.72
N ASN A 118 -5.69 8.07 -2.77
CA ASN A 118 -5.88 9.34 -2.09
C ASN A 118 -5.22 9.27 -0.73
N THR A 119 -4.43 10.30 -0.42
CA THR A 119 -3.80 10.47 0.89
C THR A 119 -4.36 11.68 1.59
N THR A 120 -4.48 11.59 2.92
CA THR A 120 -4.90 12.67 3.79
C THR A 120 -3.89 12.86 4.92
N ARG A 121 -3.63 14.10 5.29
CA ARG A 121 -2.87 14.44 6.49
C ARG A 121 -3.80 14.52 7.68
N THR A 122 -3.51 13.77 8.73
CA THR A 122 -4.28 13.77 9.99
C THR A 122 -3.31 13.74 11.15
N GLU A 123 -3.48 14.64 12.12
CA GLU A 123 -2.60 14.75 13.29
C GLU A 123 -1.11 14.85 12.89
N GLY A 124 -0.85 15.60 11.82
CA GLY A 124 0.49 15.80 11.27
C GLY A 124 1.03 14.65 10.44
N ARG A 125 0.37 13.48 10.36
CA ARG A 125 0.82 12.29 9.62
C ARG A 125 0.03 12.06 8.33
N TRP A 126 0.70 11.67 7.25
CA TRP A 126 0.05 11.24 6.01
C TRP A 126 -0.39 9.78 6.10
N LEU A 127 -1.62 9.51 5.63
CA LEU A 127 -2.24 8.19 5.58
C LEU A 127 -3.02 8.05 4.26
N VAL A 128 -3.21 6.82 3.79
CA VAL A 128 -4.10 6.55 2.65
C VAL A 128 -5.55 6.59 3.13
N SER A 129 -6.34 7.52 2.60
CA SER A 129 -7.74 7.73 3.00
C SER A 129 -8.73 7.04 2.07
N ASN A 130 -8.35 6.81 0.82
CA ASN A 130 -9.14 6.04 -0.15
C ASN A 130 -8.27 5.47 -1.26
N TYR A 131 -8.71 4.38 -1.89
CA TYR A 131 -8.16 3.88 -3.14
C TYR A 131 -9.25 3.29 -4.04
N THR A 132 -9.10 3.44 -5.35
CA THR A 132 -10.05 2.93 -6.34
C THR A 132 -9.29 2.43 -7.56
N PHE A 133 -9.63 1.23 -8.04
CA PHE A 133 -9.19 0.76 -9.34
C PHE A 133 -10.07 1.35 -10.43
N GLU A 134 -9.47 1.94 -11.45
CA GLU A 134 -10.22 2.37 -12.64
C GLU A 134 -10.50 1.15 -13.53
N GLN A 135 -11.69 1.12 -14.14
CA GLN A 135 -12.16 0.04 -15.02
C GLN A 135 -11.68 0.25 -16.45
#